data_AF-A0AAP9WE90-F1
#
_entry.id   AF-A0AAP9WE90-F1
#
_cell.length_a   1.000
_cell.length_b   1.000
_cell.length_c   1.000
_cell.angle_alpha   90.00
_cell.angle_beta   90.00
_cell.angle_gamma   90.00
#
_symmetry.space_group_name_H-M   'P 1'
#
loop_
_entity.id
_entity.type
_entity.pdbx_description
1 polymer ?
#
loop_
_entity_poly.entity_id
_entity_poly.type
_entity_poly.pdbx_seq_one_letter_code
_entity_poly.pdbx_strand_id
1 'polypeptide(L)'
;MIPKQIRPLYLFIFSILFIFCIQENESNPSLQLVLVQSQLQVLAKYEIPEIRACLVNTLVFGKMVTTCYEIEKEFCNLDFFNNIKTPVVLQNRRDDLTFISINFPNCASGTAPLFLKYSNLQTPASMIWKDSFGFDGANVESQFQFTNQSSCKDLKLETTPFITGGFSRLLNSMELSQLDGVEAELALIPATSAACMNDLNLNTGLISLTQGIKSGALLKGISCAYQSGSGFSICPWSL
;
A
#
# COMPACT_ATOMS: atom_id res chain seq x y z
N MET A 1 1.42 -2.10 -98.39
CA MET A 1 0.30 -1.38 -97.74
C MET A 1 -0.78 -2.40 -97.42
N ILE A 2 -1.24 -2.38 -96.17
CA ILE A 2 -1.72 -3.52 -95.36
C ILE A 2 -2.38 -4.68 -96.14
N PRO A 3 -1.85 -5.91 -96.05
CA PRO A 3 -2.66 -7.10 -96.26
C PRO A 3 -3.10 -7.70 -94.93
N LYS A 4 -4.42 -7.75 -94.78
CA LYS A 4 -5.20 -8.51 -93.80
C LYS A 4 -4.86 -10.00 -93.87
N GLN A 5 -3.76 -10.43 -93.26
CA GLN A 5 -3.47 -11.84 -93.05
C GLN A 5 -2.48 -11.96 -91.91
N ILE A 6 -2.97 -11.93 -90.67
CA ILE A 6 -2.57 -12.77 -89.51
C ILE A 6 -3.66 -12.51 -88.45
N ARG A 7 -4.92 -12.84 -88.80
CA ARG A 7 -6.05 -12.86 -87.85
C ARG A 7 -6.37 -14.27 -87.28
N PRO A 8 -5.84 -15.41 -87.77
CA PRO A 8 -6.14 -16.70 -87.14
C PRO A 8 -5.08 -17.15 -86.11
N LEU A 9 -3.92 -16.50 -85.99
CA LEU A 9 -2.84 -16.96 -85.10
C LEU A 9 -3.02 -16.54 -83.62
N TYR A 10 -3.78 -15.47 -83.35
CA TYR A 10 -4.00 -14.97 -81.98
C TYR A 10 -5.18 -15.63 -81.24
N LEU A 11 -6.07 -16.32 -81.96
CA LEU A 11 -7.23 -17.02 -81.38
C LEU A 11 -6.91 -18.44 -80.90
N PHE A 12 -5.77 -19.01 -81.30
CA PHE A 12 -5.39 -20.39 -80.93
C PHE A 12 -4.43 -20.46 -79.72
N ILE A 13 -3.81 -19.35 -79.33
CA ILE A 13 -2.94 -19.30 -78.14
C ILE A 13 -3.76 -18.97 -76.88
N PHE A 14 -4.91 -18.31 -77.02
CA PHE A 14 -5.83 -18.03 -75.89
C PHE A 14 -6.70 -19.23 -75.48
N SER A 15 -6.87 -20.24 -76.34
CA SER A 15 -7.66 -21.44 -76.03
C SER A 15 -6.89 -22.54 -75.29
N ILE A 16 -5.55 -22.48 -75.27
CA ILE A 16 -4.71 -23.50 -74.59
C ILE A 16 -4.36 -23.08 -73.14
N LEU A 17 -4.50 -21.79 -72.80
CA LEU A 17 -4.28 -21.28 -71.43
C LEU A 17 -5.49 -21.37 -70.49
N PHE A 18 -6.67 -21.81 -70.98
CA PHE A 18 -7.90 -21.95 -70.19
C PHE A 18 -8.26 -23.41 -69.82
N ILE A 19 -7.42 -24.41 -70.15
CA ILE A 19 -7.71 -25.84 -69.93
C ILE A 19 -6.79 -26.50 -68.88
N PHE A 20 -5.86 -25.75 -68.27
CA PHE A 20 -5.18 -26.23 -67.06
C PHE A 20 -5.86 -25.66 -65.81
N CYS A 21 -6.74 -26.49 -65.24
CA CYS A 21 -7.20 -26.43 -63.86
C CYS A 21 -6.06 -26.04 -62.91
N ILE A 22 -6.19 -24.89 -62.25
CA ILE A 22 -5.71 -24.76 -60.89
C ILE A 22 -6.97 -24.86 -60.04
N GLN A 23 -7.06 -26.00 -59.34
CA GLN A 23 -8.12 -26.36 -58.41
C GLN A 23 -8.45 -25.18 -57.48
N GLU A 24 -9.74 -24.96 -57.24
CA GLU A 24 -10.20 -24.21 -56.08
C GLU A 24 -9.52 -24.80 -54.85
N ASN A 25 -8.57 -24.06 -54.29
CA ASN A 25 -8.03 -24.40 -53.00
C ASN A 25 -9.15 -24.11 -52.01
N GLU A 26 -9.73 -25.16 -51.43
CA GLU A 26 -10.71 -25.05 -50.36
C GLU A 26 -10.21 -24.01 -49.36
N SER A 27 -11.04 -23.01 -49.10
CA SER A 27 -10.77 -21.97 -48.14
C SER A 27 -10.62 -22.63 -46.77
N ASN A 28 -9.38 -22.97 -46.39
CA ASN A 28 -9.14 -23.67 -45.14
C ASN A 28 -9.46 -22.72 -43.98
N PRO A 29 -10.57 -22.92 -43.23
CA PRO A 29 -10.99 -21.99 -42.18
C PRO A 29 -9.96 -21.95 -41.04
N SER A 30 -9.11 -22.98 -40.93
CA SER A 30 -8.04 -23.03 -39.92
C SER A 30 -6.90 -22.04 -40.19
N LEU A 31 -6.71 -21.56 -41.44
CA LEU A 31 -5.67 -20.56 -41.75
C LEU A 31 -6.14 -19.12 -41.47
N GLN A 32 -7.44 -18.84 -41.59
CA GLN A 32 -8.03 -17.56 -41.14
C GLN A 32 -8.14 -17.50 -39.61
N LEU A 33 -8.37 -18.63 -38.94
CA LEU A 33 -8.35 -18.68 -37.47
C LEU A 33 -6.94 -18.42 -36.91
N VAL A 34 -5.86 -18.87 -37.56
CA VAL A 34 -4.50 -18.59 -37.08
C VAL A 34 -4.12 -17.10 -37.22
N LEU A 35 -4.67 -16.37 -38.21
CA LEU A 35 -4.46 -14.92 -38.33
C LEU A 35 -5.32 -14.10 -37.36
N VAL A 36 -6.52 -14.58 -37.00
CA VAL A 36 -7.35 -13.94 -35.98
C VAL A 36 -6.82 -14.24 -34.57
N GLN A 37 -6.23 -15.41 -34.34
CA GLN A 37 -5.68 -15.80 -33.05
C GLN A 37 -4.32 -15.15 -32.75
N SER A 38 -3.54 -14.76 -33.78
CA SER A 38 -2.31 -13.97 -33.60
C SER A 38 -2.56 -12.48 -33.33
N GLN A 39 -3.72 -11.93 -33.71
CA GLN A 39 -4.15 -10.58 -33.32
C GLN A 39 -4.86 -10.53 -31.95
N LEU A 40 -5.11 -11.71 -31.35
CA LEU A 40 -5.60 -11.87 -29.98
C LEU A 40 -4.48 -12.25 -28.99
N GLN A 41 -3.22 -11.97 -29.34
CA GLN A 41 -2.29 -11.55 -28.30
C GLN A 41 -2.79 -10.21 -27.78
N VAL A 42 -3.68 -10.30 -26.79
CA VAL A 42 -3.89 -9.25 -25.80
C VAL A 42 -2.48 -8.85 -25.38
N LEU A 43 -1.96 -7.76 -25.93
CA LEU A 43 -0.89 -6.99 -25.31
C LEU A 43 -1.33 -6.93 -23.85
N ALA A 44 -0.61 -7.65 -22.98
CA ALA A 44 -0.87 -7.61 -21.56
C ALA A 44 -0.98 -6.12 -21.26
N LYS A 45 -2.21 -5.67 -20.91
CA LYS A 45 -2.46 -4.29 -20.57
C LYS A 45 -1.39 -4.00 -19.54
N TYR A 46 -0.45 -3.12 -19.88
CA TYR A 46 0.64 -2.78 -18.97
C TYR A 46 -0.08 -2.36 -17.69
N GLU A 47 -0.10 -3.22 -16.68
CA GLU A 47 -0.72 -2.90 -15.40
C GLU A 47 0.17 -1.78 -14.89
N ILE A 48 -0.33 -0.55 -15.03
CA ILE A 48 0.31 0.60 -14.42
C ILE A 48 0.38 0.23 -12.94
N PRO A 49 1.58 0.05 -12.37
CA PRO A 49 1.69 -0.39 -10.99
C PRO A 49 0.94 0.63 -10.15
N GLU A 50 -0.09 0.14 -9.45
CA GLU A 50 -0.88 0.98 -8.57
C GLU A 50 0.04 1.41 -7.42
N ILE A 51 0.30 2.70 -7.33
CA ILE A 51 1.14 3.27 -6.28
C ILE A 51 0.41 3.06 -4.96
N ARG A 52 0.87 2.07 -4.20
CA ARG A 52 0.30 1.68 -2.90
C ARG A 52 1.32 1.68 -1.78
N ALA A 53 2.51 2.23 -2.02
CA ALA A 53 3.49 2.45 -0.96
C ALA A 53 3.83 3.93 -0.79
N CYS A 54 3.87 4.38 0.45
CA CYS A 54 4.34 5.70 0.84
C CYS A 54 5.61 5.57 1.67
N LEU A 55 6.70 6.14 1.16
CA LEU A 55 7.93 6.34 1.91
C LEU A 55 7.89 7.67 2.64
N VAL A 56 8.10 7.61 3.94
CA VAL A 56 8.22 8.78 4.80
C VAL A 56 9.64 8.84 5.33
N ASN A 57 10.43 9.81 4.84
CA ASN A 57 11.73 10.12 5.43
C ASN A 57 11.53 11.09 6.57
N THR A 58 12.09 10.77 7.73
CA THR A 58 11.98 11.56 8.94
C THR A 58 13.32 11.69 9.65
N LEU A 59 13.59 12.86 10.24
CA LEU A 59 14.77 13.06 11.08
C LEU A 59 14.45 12.71 12.54
N VAL A 60 15.01 11.60 13.04
CA VAL A 60 14.83 11.09 14.40
C VAL A 60 16.15 11.22 15.16
N PHE A 61 16.21 12.06 16.19
CA PHE A 61 17.42 12.32 17.00
C PHE A 61 18.68 12.59 16.15
N GLY A 62 18.54 13.41 15.10
CA GLY A 62 19.64 13.75 14.18
C GLY A 62 19.98 12.65 13.17
N LYS A 63 19.18 11.59 13.06
CA LYS A 63 19.39 10.47 12.13
C LYS A 63 18.21 10.32 11.17
N MET A 64 18.52 10.16 9.89
CA MET A 64 17.47 9.96 8.88
C MET A 64 16.97 8.51 8.92
N VAL A 65 15.67 8.36 9.14
CA VAL A 65 14.94 7.09 9.13
C VAL A 65 13.90 7.17 8.03
N THR A 66 13.83 6.15 7.18
CA THR A 66 12.77 5.97 6.19
C THR A 66 11.81 4.92 6.69
N THR A 67 10.51 5.19 6.63
CA THR A 67 9.47 4.18 6.89
C THR A 67 8.59 4.02 5.67
N CYS A 68 8.39 2.76 5.25
CA CYS A 68 7.46 2.41 4.20
C CYS A 68 6.11 1.99 4.78
N TYR A 69 5.04 2.58 4.27
CA TYR A 69 3.65 2.29 4.61
C TYR A 69 2.93 1.78 3.36
N GLU A 70 2.06 0.78 3.50
CA GLU A 70 1.21 0.30 2.41
C GLU A 70 -0.06 1.17 2.33
N ILE A 71 0.07 2.36 1.73
CA ILE A 71 -1.03 3.31 1.57
C ILE A 71 -1.13 3.84 0.15
N GLU A 72 -2.37 4.11 -0.26
CA GLU A 72 -2.69 4.68 -1.56
C GLU A 72 -2.12 6.10 -1.69
N LYS A 73 -1.80 6.48 -2.93
CA LYS A 73 -1.10 7.71 -3.28
C LYS A 73 -1.73 8.97 -2.66
N GLU A 74 -3.05 9.06 -2.67
CA GLU A 74 -3.82 10.19 -2.12
C GLU A 74 -3.60 10.40 -0.63
N PHE A 75 -3.30 9.33 0.11
CA PHE A 75 -3.09 9.35 1.55
C PHE A 75 -1.60 9.51 1.92
N CYS A 76 -0.69 9.52 0.96
CA CYS A 76 0.75 9.71 1.19
C CYS A 76 1.09 11.19 1.46
N ASN A 77 0.60 11.72 2.57
CA ASN A 77 0.79 13.11 2.99
C ASN A 77 0.69 13.26 4.51
N LEU A 78 1.13 14.40 5.04
CA LEU A 78 1.17 14.68 6.47
C LEU A 78 -0.21 14.70 7.14
N ASP A 79 -1.26 15.14 6.42
CA ASP A 79 -2.62 15.26 6.97
C ASP A 79 -3.23 13.89 7.31
N PHE A 80 -2.93 12.86 6.51
CA PHE A 80 -3.35 11.49 6.77
C PHE A 80 -2.74 10.93 8.07
N PHE A 81 -1.44 11.14 8.28
CA PHE A 81 -0.74 10.60 9.45
C PHE A 81 -0.99 11.39 10.73
N ASN A 82 -1.32 12.67 10.63
CA ASN A 82 -1.66 13.52 11.76
C ASN A 82 -3.08 13.25 12.25
N ASN A 83 -3.24 12.19 13.02
CA ASN A 83 -4.53 11.77 13.56
C ASN A 83 -5.01 12.67 14.73
N ILE A 84 -4.09 13.44 15.35
CA ILE A 84 -4.41 14.45 16.37
C ILE A 84 -4.07 15.84 15.84
N LYS A 85 -4.95 16.40 15.02
CA LYS A 85 -4.69 17.62 14.23
C LYS A 85 -4.66 18.91 15.05
N THR A 86 -5.45 18.99 16.11
CA THR A 86 -5.66 20.25 16.85
C THR A 86 -5.66 20.03 18.37
N PRO A 87 -5.40 21.08 19.17
CA PRO A 87 -5.48 21.00 20.62
C PRO A 87 -6.86 20.56 21.12
N VAL A 88 -7.93 20.91 20.39
CA VAL A 88 -9.31 20.51 20.70
C VAL A 88 -9.49 19.00 20.55
N VAL A 89 -8.99 18.41 19.45
CA VAL A 89 -9.03 16.95 19.27
C VAL A 89 -8.26 16.26 20.38
N LEU A 90 -7.06 16.74 20.72
CA LEU A 90 -6.26 16.16 21.80
C LEU A 90 -6.97 16.27 23.16
N GLN A 91 -7.63 17.39 23.43
CA GLN A 91 -8.39 17.57 24.67
C GLN A 91 -9.58 16.60 24.73
N ASN A 92 -10.36 16.48 23.66
CA ASN A 92 -11.49 15.54 23.60
C ASN A 92 -11.02 14.10 23.87
N ARG A 93 -9.89 13.68 23.27
CA ARG A 93 -9.30 12.35 23.53
C ARG A 93 -8.95 12.14 25.01
N ARG A 94 -8.46 13.17 25.71
CA ARG A 94 -8.19 13.11 27.17
C ARG A 94 -9.46 13.06 28.00
N ASP A 95 -10.47 13.80 27.60
CA ASP A 95 -11.77 13.80 28.27
C ASP A 95 -12.46 12.43 28.12
N ASP A 96 -12.42 11.85 26.91
CA ASP A 96 -12.91 10.50 26.62
C ASP A 96 -12.20 9.46 27.49
N LEU A 97 -10.87 9.53 27.62
CA LEU A 97 -10.12 8.61 28.50
C LEU A 97 -10.49 8.77 29.97
N THR A 98 -10.72 10.01 30.43
CA THR A 98 -11.15 10.27 31.79
C THR A 98 -12.52 9.66 32.04
N PHE A 99 -13.45 9.86 31.11
CA PHE A 99 -14.76 9.23 31.14
C PHE A 99 -14.66 7.71 31.17
N ILE A 100 -13.84 7.11 30.30
CA ILE A 100 -13.64 5.66 30.24
C ILE A 100 -13.08 5.13 31.56
N SER A 101 -12.06 5.80 32.11
CA SER A 101 -11.39 5.39 33.35
C SER A 101 -12.33 5.38 34.56
N ILE A 102 -13.26 6.35 34.63
CA ILE A 102 -14.24 6.47 35.72
C ILE A 102 -15.35 5.44 35.58
N ASN A 103 -15.87 5.22 34.37
CA ASN A 103 -17.08 4.42 34.17
C ASN A 103 -16.81 2.93 33.91
N PHE A 104 -15.60 2.57 33.48
CA PHE A 104 -15.22 1.20 33.15
C PHE A 104 -13.96 0.77 33.92
N PRO A 105 -14.11 0.19 35.13
CA PRO A 105 -12.98 -0.16 35.99
C PRO A 105 -11.97 -1.10 35.32
N ASN A 106 -12.42 -2.00 34.44
CA ASN A 106 -11.54 -2.91 33.70
C ASN A 106 -10.58 -2.20 32.73
N CYS A 107 -10.85 -0.94 32.40
CA CYS A 107 -10.05 -0.10 31.50
C CYS A 107 -9.01 0.76 32.22
N ALA A 108 -8.99 0.81 33.55
CA ALA A 108 -8.09 1.66 34.33
C ALA A 108 -6.59 1.42 34.00
N SER A 109 -6.20 0.16 33.81
CA SER A 109 -4.81 -0.22 33.48
C SER A 109 -4.34 0.23 32.10
N GLY A 110 -5.28 0.35 31.14
CA GLY A 110 -5.00 0.82 29.78
C GLY A 110 -5.05 2.34 29.63
N THR A 111 -5.98 2.98 30.34
CA THR A 111 -6.24 4.43 30.20
C THR A 111 -5.10 5.28 30.75
N ALA A 112 -4.54 4.93 31.92
CA ALA A 112 -3.45 5.69 32.53
C ALA A 112 -2.19 5.87 31.63
N PRO A 113 -1.61 4.81 31.03
CA PRO A 113 -0.46 4.99 30.15
C PRO A 113 -0.80 5.73 28.86
N LEU A 114 -2.02 5.59 28.31
CA LEU A 114 -2.42 6.35 27.13
C LEU A 114 -2.62 7.84 27.45
N PHE A 115 -3.18 8.16 28.62
CA PHE A 115 -3.32 9.54 29.08
C PHE A 115 -1.94 10.20 29.23
N LEU A 116 -0.94 9.47 29.75
CA LEU A 116 0.43 9.96 29.82
C LEU A 116 1.00 10.25 28.42
N LYS A 117 0.77 9.36 27.44
CA LYS A 117 1.17 9.63 26.05
C LYS A 117 0.55 10.92 25.54
N TYR A 118 -0.76 11.10 25.66
CA TYR A 118 -1.45 12.33 25.24
C TYR A 118 -0.98 13.59 25.97
N SER A 119 -0.56 13.47 27.22
CA SER A 119 -0.06 14.61 27.99
C SER A 119 1.29 15.12 27.48
N ASN A 120 2.08 14.26 26.84
CA ASN A 120 3.38 14.62 26.29
C ASN A 120 3.30 15.11 24.83
N LEU A 121 2.15 15.01 24.18
CA LEU A 121 1.99 15.40 22.78
C LEU A 121 1.75 16.90 22.60
N GLN A 122 2.31 17.44 21.52
CA GLN A 122 2.00 18.74 20.98
C GLN A 122 1.41 18.60 19.58
N THR A 123 0.30 19.28 19.31
CA THR A 123 -0.43 19.13 18.05
C THR A 123 0.10 20.07 16.95
N PRO A 124 0.00 19.69 15.66
CA PRO A 124 -0.53 18.42 15.16
C PRO A 124 0.41 17.25 15.44
N ALA A 125 -0.16 16.08 15.76
CA ALA A 125 0.59 14.89 16.16
C ALA A 125 0.05 13.62 15.50
N SER A 126 0.90 12.58 15.52
CA SER A 126 0.58 11.24 15.05
C SER A 126 0.90 10.23 16.14
N MET A 127 -0.09 9.47 16.59
CA MET A 127 0.14 8.39 17.56
C MET A 127 0.98 7.25 16.96
N ILE A 128 0.90 7.03 15.64
CA ILE A 128 1.77 6.09 14.93
C ILE A 128 3.24 6.50 15.09
N TRP A 129 3.58 7.76 14.84
CA TRP A 129 4.96 8.23 14.97
C TRP A 129 5.39 8.44 16.42
N LYS A 130 4.47 8.79 17.32
CA LYS A 130 4.74 8.80 18.76
C LYS A 130 5.19 7.42 19.23
N ASP A 131 4.49 6.37 18.82
CA ASP A 131 4.82 4.99 19.18
C ASP A 131 6.15 4.52 18.55
N SER A 132 6.40 4.86 17.28
CA SER A 132 7.59 4.39 16.56
C SER A 132 8.87 5.18 16.87
N PHE A 133 8.77 6.50 17.07
CA PHE A 133 9.92 7.41 17.13
C PHE A 133 9.96 8.29 18.38
N GLY A 134 8.90 8.27 19.19
CA GLY A 134 8.88 8.98 20.47
C GLY A 134 8.62 10.48 20.36
N PHE A 135 8.12 11.01 19.24
CA PHE A 135 7.89 12.45 19.05
C PHE A 135 6.89 13.03 20.06
N ASP A 136 7.36 13.98 20.87
CA ASP A 136 6.53 14.78 21.79
C ASP A 136 6.14 16.14 21.20
N GLY A 137 6.99 16.72 20.35
CA GLY A 137 6.73 17.99 19.67
C GLY A 137 5.71 17.87 18.54
N ALA A 138 5.26 19.02 18.05
CA ALA A 138 4.38 19.08 16.89
C ALA A 138 5.09 18.58 15.63
N ASN A 139 4.37 17.78 14.84
CA ASN A 139 4.82 17.33 13.53
C ASN A 139 4.78 18.51 12.55
N VAL A 140 5.94 19.00 12.15
CA VAL A 140 6.04 20.08 11.16
C VAL A 140 6.43 19.53 9.79
N GLU A 141 5.85 20.09 8.73
CA GLU A 141 6.03 19.59 7.36
C GLU A 141 7.51 19.47 6.95
N SER A 142 8.37 20.40 7.36
CA SER A 142 9.80 20.37 7.05
C SER A 142 10.56 19.17 7.63
N GLN A 143 9.98 18.42 8.59
CA GLN A 143 10.59 17.22 9.15
C GLN A 143 10.31 15.96 8.33
N PHE A 144 9.35 16.02 7.40
CA PHE A 144 8.84 14.86 6.69
C PHE A 144 8.98 15.05 5.18
N GLN A 145 9.51 14.04 4.51
CA GLN A 145 9.46 13.95 3.05
C GLN A 145 8.67 12.72 2.66
N PHE A 146 7.60 12.92 1.90
CA PHE A 146 6.73 11.86 1.41
C PHE A 146 7.10 11.52 -0.04
N THR A 147 7.25 10.23 -0.33
CA THR A 147 7.55 9.74 -1.68
C THR A 147 6.71 8.51 -1.98
N ASN A 148 6.02 8.55 -3.09
CA ASN A 148 5.17 7.47 -3.58
C ASN A 148 6.00 6.40 -4.28
N GLN A 149 5.66 5.12 -4.06
CA GLN A 149 6.33 3.94 -4.61
C GLN A 149 5.32 2.88 -5.02
N SER A 150 5.75 1.91 -5.85
CA SER A 150 4.90 0.79 -6.27
C SER A 150 4.50 -0.10 -5.09
N SER A 151 5.48 -0.59 -4.31
CA SER A 151 5.25 -1.40 -3.11
C SER A 151 6.44 -1.36 -2.15
N CYS A 152 6.22 -1.69 -0.88
CA CYS A 152 7.31 -1.88 0.09
C CYS A 152 8.17 -3.11 -0.23
N LYS A 153 7.58 -4.12 -0.88
CA LYS A 153 8.27 -5.33 -1.34
C LYS A 153 9.31 -5.04 -2.42
N ASP A 154 9.01 -4.17 -3.39
CA ASP A 154 9.95 -3.82 -4.47
C ASP A 154 11.21 -3.12 -3.92
N LEU A 155 11.04 -2.42 -2.80
CA LEU A 155 12.12 -1.81 -2.03
C LEU A 155 12.91 -2.81 -1.16
N LYS A 156 12.54 -4.11 -1.21
CA LYS A 156 13.12 -5.22 -0.45
C LYS A 156 12.96 -5.07 1.08
N LEU A 157 11.99 -4.28 1.54
CA LEU A 157 11.74 -4.05 2.97
C LEU A 157 10.94 -5.18 3.62
N GLU A 158 10.24 -6.01 2.86
CA GLU A 158 9.57 -7.20 3.38
C GLU A 158 10.49 -8.43 3.47
N THR A 159 11.78 -8.21 3.67
CA THR A 159 12.78 -9.27 3.82
C THR A 159 13.50 -9.15 5.16
N THR A 160 14.09 -10.25 5.63
CA THR A 160 15.02 -10.19 6.77
C THR A 160 16.17 -9.24 6.40
N PRO A 161 16.54 -8.27 7.26
CA PRO A 161 16.24 -8.15 8.70
C PRO A 161 15.16 -7.13 9.09
N PHE A 162 14.36 -6.62 8.16
CA PHE A 162 13.46 -5.49 8.42
C PHE A 162 12.13 -5.90 9.06
N ILE A 163 11.73 -7.16 8.88
CA ILE A 163 10.50 -7.74 9.43
C ILE A 163 10.82 -8.87 10.41
N THR A 164 9.92 -9.08 11.37
CA THR A 164 10.01 -10.20 12.31
C THR A 164 9.52 -11.51 11.67
N GLY A 165 9.93 -12.66 12.21
CA GLY A 165 9.51 -13.98 11.68
C GLY A 165 7.99 -14.26 11.73
N GLY A 166 7.22 -13.51 12.52
CA GLY A 166 5.76 -13.61 12.58
C GLY A 166 5.02 -12.73 11.57
N PHE A 167 5.75 -11.91 10.79
CA PHE A 167 5.15 -10.94 9.86
C PHE A 167 4.31 -11.62 8.79
N SER A 168 3.09 -11.12 8.59
CA SER A 168 2.17 -11.53 7.53
C SER A 168 2.04 -10.48 6.44
N ARG A 169 1.74 -9.23 6.82
CA ARG A 169 1.61 -8.10 5.87
C ARG A 169 1.60 -6.75 6.58
N LEU A 170 1.72 -5.69 5.80
CA LEU A 170 1.44 -4.33 6.24
C LEU A 170 -0.08 -4.06 6.32
N LEU A 171 -0.45 -3.09 7.15
CA LEU A 171 -1.79 -2.51 7.17
C LEU A 171 -2.02 -1.62 5.95
N ASN A 172 -3.21 -1.70 5.35
CA ASN A 172 -3.59 -0.80 4.25
C ASN A 172 -4.11 0.57 4.76
N SER A 173 -4.38 1.52 3.85
CA SER A 173 -4.90 2.86 4.17
C SER A 173 -6.13 2.85 5.07
N MET A 174 -7.08 1.94 4.81
CA MET A 174 -8.35 1.85 5.54
C MET A 174 -8.16 1.27 6.93
N GLU A 175 -7.29 0.28 7.07
CA GLU A 175 -6.95 -0.30 8.37
C GLU A 175 -6.14 0.68 9.22
N LEU A 176 -5.23 1.45 8.61
CA LEU A 176 -4.50 2.51 9.31
C LEU A 176 -5.43 3.62 9.80
N SER A 177 -6.44 4.03 9.00
CA SER A 177 -7.42 5.03 9.43
C SER A 177 -8.35 4.53 10.53
N GLN A 178 -8.63 3.22 10.59
CA GLN A 178 -9.34 2.61 11.74
C GLN A 178 -8.57 2.71 13.05
N LEU A 179 -7.26 2.98 13.01
CA LEU A 179 -6.46 3.23 14.21
C LEU A 179 -6.57 4.67 14.72
N ASP A 180 -7.25 5.57 13.99
CA ASP A 180 -7.50 6.95 14.43
C ASP A 180 -8.67 7.01 15.42
N GLY A 181 -8.43 6.52 16.63
CA GLY A 181 -9.47 6.37 17.63
C GLY A 181 -8.89 6.20 19.02
N VAL A 182 -9.53 6.80 20.01
CA VAL A 182 -9.18 6.57 21.42
C VAL A 182 -9.33 5.09 21.76
N GLU A 183 -10.35 4.41 21.21
CA GLU A 183 -10.56 2.98 21.44
C GLU A 183 -9.45 2.13 20.82
N ALA A 184 -9.05 2.43 19.58
CA ALA A 184 -8.00 1.69 18.89
C ALA A 184 -6.64 1.90 19.56
N GLU A 185 -6.32 3.15 19.91
CA GLU A 185 -5.09 3.50 20.62
C GLU A 185 -5.05 2.89 22.03
N LEU A 186 -6.19 2.86 22.72
CA LEU A 186 -6.33 2.18 24.01
C LEU A 186 -6.16 0.67 23.83
N ALA A 187 -6.79 0.06 22.84
CA ALA A 187 -6.65 -1.36 22.54
C ALA A 187 -5.22 -1.75 22.17
N LEU A 188 -4.41 -0.83 21.65
CA LEU A 188 -2.98 -1.04 21.37
C LEU A 188 -2.09 -0.97 22.61
N ILE A 189 -2.54 -0.39 23.73
CA ILE A 189 -1.80 -0.43 24.99
C ILE A 189 -1.68 -1.88 25.49
N PRO A 190 -0.46 -2.38 25.81
CA PRO A 190 -0.27 -3.76 26.27
C PRO A 190 -1.07 -4.13 27.52
N ALA A 191 -1.26 -3.17 28.44
CA ALA A 191 -1.99 -3.36 29.69
C ALA A 191 -3.53 -3.32 29.54
N THR A 192 -4.06 -3.04 28.35
CA THR A 192 -5.50 -3.05 28.10
C THR A 192 -6.02 -4.48 28.07
N SER A 193 -6.94 -4.78 28.99
CA SER A 193 -7.49 -6.12 29.18
C SER A 193 -8.55 -6.47 28.13
N ALA A 194 -8.79 -7.77 27.93
CA ALA A 194 -9.93 -8.24 27.12
C ALA A 194 -11.27 -7.81 27.72
N ALA A 195 -11.38 -7.75 29.06
CA ALA A 195 -12.57 -7.26 29.74
C ALA A 195 -12.85 -5.79 29.39
N CYS A 196 -11.84 -4.93 29.36
CA CYS A 196 -11.99 -3.54 28.90
C CYS A 196 -12.52 -3.45 27.47
N MET A 197 -11.93 -4.22 26.54
CA MET A 197 -12.38 -4.21 25.14
C MET A 197 -13.83 -4.66 24.99
N ASN A 198 -14.28 -5.62 25.82
CA ASN A 198 -15.68 -6.05 25.85
C ASN A 198 -16.59 -4.99 26.48
N ASP A 199 -16.18 -4.35 27.57
CA ASP A 199 -16.94 -3.29 28.26
C ASP A 199 -17.18 -2.09 27.34
N LEU A 200 -16.20 -1.75 26.49
CA LEU A 200 -16.30 -0.70 25.47
C LEU A 200 -16.99 -1.17 24.18
N ASN A 201 -17.42 -2.43 24.12
CA ASN A 201 -18.08 -3.03 22.96
C ASN A 201 -17.31 -2.81 21.65
N LEU A 202 -15.99 -3.00 21.68
CA LEU A 202 -15.16 -2.81 20.50
C LEU A 202 -15.50 -3.84 19.43
N ASN A 203 -15.52 -3.40 18.17
CA ASN A 203 -15.79 -4.29 17.03
C ASN A 203 -14.72 -5.41 16.98
N THR A 204 -15.17 -6.66 16.78
CA THR A 204 -14.30 -7.85 16.65
C THR A 204 -13.18 -7.68 15.61
N GLY A 205 -13.46 -6.98 14.50
CA GLY A 205 -12.46 -6.63 13.49
C GLY A 205 -11.34 -5.76 14.05
N LEU A 206 -11.66 -4.72 14.84
CA LEU A 206 -10.67 -3.86 15.49
C LEU A 206 -9.87 -4.61 16.57
N ILE A 207 -10.52 -5.49 17.34
CA ILE A 207 -9.83 -6.36 18.31
C ILE A 207 -8.83 -7.25 17.58
N SER A 208 -9.25 -7.90 16.48
CA SER A 208 -8.38 -8.78 15.70
C SER A 208 -7.21 -8.01 15.08
N LEU A 209 -7.49 -6.81 14.55
CA LEU A 209 -6.50 -5.91 13.97
C LEU A 209 -5.43 -5.52 15.00
N THR A 210 -5.84 -5.02 16.17
CA THR A 210 -4.93 -4.57 17.24
C THR A 210 -4.14 -5.72 17.86
N GLN A 211 -4.72 -6.92 17.97
CA GLN A 211 -4.00 -8.13 18.38
C GLN A 211 -2.94 -8.55 17.34
N GLY A 212 -3.27 -8.49 16.05
CA GLY A 212 -2.32 -8.75 14.97
C GLY A 212 -1.14 -7.78 14.97
N ILE A 213 -1.38 -6.51 15.32
CA ILE A 213 -0.32 -5.52 15.50
C ILE A 213 0.54 -5.84 16.71
N LYS A 214 -0.08 -6.16 17.86
CA LYS A 214 0.63 -6.50 19.11
C LYS A 214 1.51 -7.76 18.97
N SER A 215 1.10 -8.74 18.17
CA SER A 215 1.88 -9.96 17.93
C SER A 215 3.00 -9.79 16.90
N GLY A 216 3.05 -8.64 16.20
CA GLY A 216 3.98 -8.40 15.09
C GLY A 216 3.58 -9.07 13.78
N ALA A 217 2.40 -9.71 13.72
CA ALA A 217 1.88 -10.31 12.48
C ALA A 217 1.45 -9.26 11.46
N LEU A 218 0.91 -8.14 11.94
CA LEU A 218 0.59 -6.96 11.15
C LEU A 218 1.50 -5.82 11.57
N LEU A 219 2.06 -5.09 10.61
CA LEU A 219 2.87 -3.92 10.90
C LEU A 219 2.22 -2.66 10.33
N LYS A 220 2.32 -1.56 11.09
CA LYS A 220 1.85 -0.24 10.63
C LYS A 220 2.75 0.31 9.51
N GLY A 221 4.05 0.01 9.56
CA GLY A 221 5.05 0.39 8.57
C GLY A 221 6.38 -0.33 8.84
N ILE A 222 7.29 -0.31 7.87
CA ILE A 222 8.63 -0.93 7.97
C ILE A 222 9.69 0.16 7.91
N SER A 223 10.50 0.28 8.96
CA SER A 223 11.50 1.33 9.10
C SER A 223 12.92 0.83 8.83
N CYS A 224 13.71 1.65 8.15
CA CYS A 224 15.15 1.47 7.95
C CYS A 224 15.88 2.82 8.09
N ALA A 225 17.20 2.80 8.26
CA ALA A 225 17.99 4.02 8.38
C ALA A 225 19.07 4.14 7.30
N TYR A 226 19.44 5.38 6.95
CA TYR A 226 20.55 5.63 6.02
C TYR A 226 21.94 5.45 6.65
N GLN A 227 22.00 5.30 7.96
CA GLN A 227 23.25 5.24 8.71
C GLN A 227 23.14 4.30 9.90
N SER A 228 24.27 3.72 10.30
CA SER A 228 24.36 2.78 11.42
C SER A 228 24.11 3.45 12.78
N GLY A 229 23.78 2.63 13.78
CA GLY A 229 23.56 3.07 15.15
C GLY A 229 22.25 3.84 15.38
N SER A 230 21.33 3.84 14.43
CA SER A 230 19.97 4.43 14.57
C SER A 230 19.00 3.59 15.38
N GLY A 231 19.35 2.33 15.69
CA GLY A 231 18.42 1.33 16.23
C GLY A 231 17.61 0.61 15.14
N PHE A 232 17.70 1.05 13.88
CA PHE A 232 17.08 0.43 12.72
C PHE A 232 18.13 -0.16 11.78
N SER A 233 17.75 -1.21 11.04
CA SER A 233 18.59 -1.80 9.99
C SER A 233 18.88 -0.78 8.88
N ILE A 234 20.05 -0.90 8.24
CA ILE A 234 20.46 -0.01 7.15
C ILE A 234 19.54 -0.23 5.94
N CYS A 235 19.06 0.84 5.31
CA CYS A 235 18.19 0.75 4.14
C CYS A 235 18.92 0.05 2.97
N PRO A 236 18.24 -0.84 2.21
CA PRO A 236 18.88 -1.60 1.14
C PRO A 236 19.59 -0.75 0.08
N TRP A 237 19.10 0.46 -0.17
CA TRP A 237 19.63 1.40 -1.17
C TRP A 237 20.62 2.43 -0.59
N SER A 238 20.94 2.36 0.70
CA SER A 238 21.93 3.23 1.34
C SER A 238 23.32 2.59 1.45
N LEU A 239 23.45 1.33 1.03
CA LEU A 239 24.70 0.55 0.99
C LEU A 239 25.47 0.76 -0.32
#